data_AF-A0A4Q3VDX1-F1
#
_entry.id   AF-A0A4Q3VDX1-F1
#
_cell.length_a   1.000
_cell.length_b   1.000
_cell.length_c   1.000
_cell.angle_alpha   90.00
_cell.angle_beta   90.00
_cell.angle_gamma   90.00
#
_symmetry.space_group_name_H-M   'P 1'
#
loop_
_entity.id
_entity.type
_entity.pdbx_description
1 polymer ?
#
loop_
_entity_poly.entity_id
_entity_poly.type
_entity_poly.pdbx_seq_one_letter_code
_entity_poly.pdbx_strand_id
1 'polypeptide(L)'
;MSYITRRLAPGEEIVAEGRYHWFQKTWPWLALIVLGIILIGVIIWAVALIRMRTTRWAVTNRRVLLKRGFWTVHVDELTLPSIEGAEVDQSIIGRIFGFGKLKLKGRGETVLDFPSMAHPNRFRAAIEEARMRAEVQPVVVEQVEPQPPLHETRGERKRRLKAERHDERRLH
;
A
#
# COMPACT_ATOMS: atom_id res chain seq x y z
N MET A 1 1.20 14.65 12.75
CA MET A 1 0.90 13.22 12.97
C MET A 1 -0.13 12.74 11.95
N SER A 2 0.29 11.94 10.97
CA SER A 2 -0.61 11.40 9.93
C SER A 2 -1.37 10.19 10.46
N TYR A 3 -2.68 10.11 10.22
CA TYR A 3 -3.56 9.01 10.67
C TYR A 3 -3.11 7.61 10.21
N ILE A 4 -2.18 7.52 9.26
CA ILE A 4 -1.64 6.28 8.68
C ILE A 4 -0.81 5.52 9.72
N THR A 5 -0.19 6.20 10.69
CA THR A 5 0.74 5.58 11.66
C THR A 5 0.07 4.68 12.71
N ARG A 6 -1.27 4.66 12.83
CA ARG A 6 -1.98 3.89 13.89
C ARG A 6 -2.46 2.50 13.48
N ARG A 7 -2.29 2.08 12.23
CA ARG A 7 -2.83 0.80 11.69
C ARG A 7 -1.82 0.03 10.83
N LEU A 8 -0.53 0.22 11.04
CA LEU A 8 0.49 -0.62 10.39
C LEU A 8 0.61 -1.96 11.13
N ALA A 9 0.63 -3.06 10.38
CA ALA A 9 0.94 -4.38 10.94
C ALA A 9 2.42 -4.41 11.41
N PRO A 10 2.80 -5.26 12.39
CA PRO A 10 4.17 -5.30 12.90
C PRO A 10 5.18 -5.48 11.75
N GLY A 11 6.13 -4.55 11.59
CA GLY A 11 7.17 -4.57 10.53
C GLY A 11 6.80 -3.94 9.17
N GLU A 12 5.68 -3.21 9.05
CA GLU A 12 5.31 -2.51 7.80
C GLU A 12 5.97 -1.12 7.73
N GLU A 13 6.81 -0.87 6.72
CA GLU A 13 7.43 0.45 6.46
C GLU A 13 6.74 1.17 5.28
N ILE A 14 6.66 2.50 5.38
CA ILE A 14 6.09 3.38 4.35
C ILE A 14 7.22 3.78 3.39
N VAL A 15 7.18 3.29 2.15
CA VAL A 15 8.25 3.51 1.17
C VAL A 15 8.18 4.90 0.54
N ALA A 16 7.00 5.51 0.44
CA ALA A 16 6.84 6.86 -0.10
C ALA A 16 5.56 7.56 0.38
N GLU A 17 5.69 8.83 0.79
CA GLU A 17 4.56 9.76 0.99
C GLU A 17 4.61 10.87 -0.08
N GLY A 18 3.54 11.00 -0.86
CA GLY A 18 3.42 12.05 -1.88
C GLY A 18 3.12 13.42 -1.26
N ARG A 19 4.00 14.41 -1.45
CA ARG A 19 3.76 15.81 -1.05
C ARG A 19 3.33 16.66 -2.25
N TYR A 20 2.30 17.49 -2.07
CA TYR A 20 1.81 18.43 -3.08
C TYR A 20 2.73 19.66 -3.24
N HIS A 21 2.95 20.09 -4.48
CA HIS A 21 3.89 21.15 -4.88
C HIS A 21 3.31 22.57 -4.68
N TRP A 22 4.16 23.50 -4.25
CA TRP A 22 3.84 24.86 -3.76
C TRP A 22 3.17 25.81 -4.78
N PHE A 23 3.25 25.50 -6.08
CA PHE A 23 2.75 26.34 -7.17
C PHE A 23 1.20 26.41 -7.25
N GLN A 24 0.49 25.51 -6.56
CA GLN A 24 -0.98 25.55 -6.48
C GLN A 24 -1.52 26.64 -5.53
N LYS A 25 -0.65 27.34 -4.81
CA LYS A 25 -1.05 28.34 -3.80
C LYS A 25 -1.26 29.75 -4.37
N THR A 26 -0.76 30.05 -5.57
CA THR A 26 -0.76 31.41 -6.15
C THR A 26 -1.88 31.66 -7.16
N TRP A 27 -2.36 30.63 -7.86
CA TRP A 27 -3.50 30.70 -8.79
C TRP A 27 -4.83 31.23 -8.21
N PRO A 28 -5.17 31.00 -6.92
CA PRO A 28 -6.45 31.47 -6.34
C PRO A 28 -6.56 32.99 -6.20
N TRP A 29 -5.43 33.71 -6.12
CA TRP A 29 -5.42 35.16 -5.94
C TRP A 29 -5.74 35.93 -7.23
N LEU A 30 -5.40 35.35 -8.39
CA LEU A 30 -5.74 35.91 -9.70
C LEU A 30 -7.23 35.71 -10.05
N ALA A 31 -7.83 34.63 -9.56
CA ALA A 31 -9.26 34.32 -9.72
C ALA A 31 -10.17 35.17 -8.82
N LEU A 32 -9.65 35.65 -7.68
CA LEU A 32 -10.36 36.52 -6.73
C LEU A 32 -10.65 37.92 -7.29
N ILE A 33 -9.83 38.40 -8.24
CA ILE A 33 -9.91 39.74 -8.80
C ILE A 33 -10.92 39.84 -9.95
N VAL A 34 -11.30 38.73 -10.58
CA VAL A 34 -11.93 38.78 -11.91
C VAL A 34 -13.46 38.87 -11.94
N LEU A 35 -14.27 38.22 -11.10
CA LEU A 35 -15.72 38.25 -11.42
C LEU A 35 -16.68 37.77 -10.33
N GLY A 36 -17.79 38.50 -10.16
CA GLY A 36 -18.95 38.24 -9.31
C GLY A 36 -19.76 36.95 -9.59
N ILE A 37 -19.17 35.89 -10.16
CA ILE A 37 -19.75 34.53 -10.32
C ILE A 37 -19.31 33.64 -9.12
N ILE A 38 -19.29 34.25 -7.94
CA ILE A 38 -18.43 33.85 -6.82
C ILE A 38 -18.93 32.59 -6.11
N LEU A 39 -20.24 32.41 -5.90
CA LEU A 39 -20.69 31.35 -4.98
C LEU A 39 -20.55 29.94 -5.55
N ILE A 40 -20.99 29.69 -6.79
CA ILE A 40 -20.93 28.35 -7.40
C ILE A 40 -19.48 27.97 -7.71
N GLY A 41 -18.69 28.91 -8.21
CA GLY A 41 -17.25 28.70 -8.43
C GLY A 41 -16.49 28.41 -7.15
N VAL A 42 -16.78 29.15 -6.07
CA VAL A 42 -16.19 28.91 -4.73
C VAL A 42 -16.65 27.58 -4.15
N ILE A 43 -17.91 27.17 -4.32
CA ILE A 43 -18.38 25.86 -3.84
C ILE A 43 -17.69 24.72 -4.60
N ILE A 44 -17.63 24.78 -5.95
CA ILE A 44 -16.94 23.76 -6.75
C ILE A 44 -15.45 23.70 -6.39
N TRP A 45 -14.81 24.86 -6.23
CA TRP A 45 -13.41 24.96 -5.84
C TRP A 45 -13.16 24.45 -4.41
N ALA A 46 -14.02 24.81 -3.46
CA ALA A 46 -13.92 24.34 -2.07
C ALA A 46 -14.13 22.82 -1.98
N VAL A 47 -15.11 22.27 -2.70
CA VAL A 47 -15.34 20.82 -2.78
C VAL A 47 -14.14 20.11 -3.43
N ALA A 48 -13.58 20.67 -4.51
CA ALA A 48 -12.38 20.13 -5.15
C ALA A 48 -11.18 20.15 -4.21
N LEU A 49 -10.95 21.26 -3.50
CA LEU A 49 -9.89 21.38 -2.49
C LEU A 49 -10.06 20.38 -1.35
N ILE A 50 -11.27 20.26 -0.80
CA ILE A 50 -11.56 19.30 0.27
C ILE A 50 -11.30 17.88 -0.22
N ARG A 51 -11.74 17.55 -1.44
CA ARG A 51 -11.51 16.24 -2.05
C ARG A 51 -10.03 15.96 -2.28
N MET A 52 -9.24 16.95 -2.70
CA MET A 52 -7.79 16.82 -2.82
C MET A 52 -7.10 16.66 -1.46
N ARG A 53 -7.57 17.36 -0.42
CA ARG A 53 -7.01 17.30 0.95
C ARG A 53 -7.32 16.00 1.69
N THR A 54 -8.45 15.39 1.39
CA THR A 54 -8.96 14.18 2.08
C THR A 54 -8.50 12.89 1.43
N THR A 55 -8.13 12.96 0.17
CA THR A 55 -7.66 11.82 -0.60
C THR A 55 -6.18 11.57 -0.30
N ARG A 56 -5.85 10.42 0.29
CA ARG A 56 -4.48 10.02 0.62
C ARG A 56 -4.19 8.64 0.06
N TRP A 57 -3.05 8.50 -0.60
CA TRP A 57 -2.58 7.24 -1.18
C TRP A 57 -1.24 6.91 -0.56
N ALA A 58 -1.05 5.66 -0.17
CA ALA A 58 0.21 5.18 0.37
C ALA A 58 0.55 3.82 -0.23
N VAL A 59 1.81 3.63 -0.59
CA VAL A 59 2.36 2.32 -0.99
C VAL A 59 3.21 1.83 0.17
N THR A 60 2.94 0.61 0.61
CA THR A 60 3.70 -0.07 1.66
C THR A 60 4.42 -1.29 1.09
N ASN A 61 5.28 -1.92 1.86
CA ASN A 61 5.96 -3.17 1.48
C ASN A 61 5.01 -4.38 1.31
N ARG A 62 3.72 -4.27 1.64
CA ARG A 62 2.76 -5.39 1.59
C ARG A 62 1.52 -5.10 0.74
N ARG A 63 1.07 -3.84 0.70
CA ARG A 63 -0.18 -3.43 0.07
C ARG A 63 -0.17 -1.98 -0.37
N VAL A 64 -1.06 -1.66 -1.31
CA VAL A 64 -1.38 -0.32 -1.74
C VAL A 64 -2.68 0.11 -1.07
N LEU A 65 -2.67 1.31 -0.47
CA LEU A 65 -3.78 1.86 0.30
C LEU A 65 -4.30 3.12 -0.38
N LEU A 66 -5.59 3.15 -0.66
CA LEU A 66 -6.30 4.28 -1.23
C LEU A 66 -7.40 4.74 -0.26
N LYS A 67 -7.12 5.82 0.48
CA LYS A 67 -8.10 6.45 1.36
C LYS A 67 -8.79 7.61 0.63
N ARG A 68 -10.13 7.58 0.57
CA ARG A 68 -10.96 8.61 -0.07
C ARG A 68 -12.10 9.04 0.86
N GLY A 69 -12.53 10.29 0.74
CA GLY A 69 -13.74 10.81 1.39
C GLY A 69 -13.50 11.78 2.55
N PHE A 70 -14.43 12.73 2.71
CA PHE A 70 -14.40 13.79 3.71
C PHE A 70 -15.29 13.48 4.92
N TRP A 71 -16.56 13.17 4.67
CA TRP A 71 -17.55 12.76 5.69
C TRP A 71 -17.57 11.24 5.86
N THR A 72 -17.69 10.51 4.76
CA THR A 72 -17.62 9.05 4.75
C THR A 72 -16.27 8.61 4.21
N VAL A 73 -15.46 8.03 5.08
CA VAL A 73 -14.12 7.54 4.73
C VAL A 73 -14.23 6.15 4.12
N HIS A 74 -13.77 6.01 2.88
CA HIS A 74 -13.60 4.74 2.19
C HIS A 74 -12.11 4.43 2.12
N VAL A 75 -11.73 3.22 2.51
CA VAL A 75 -10.35 2.74 2.45
C VAL A 75 -10.36 1.50 1.58
N ASP A 76 -9.80 1.64 0.39
CA ASP A 76 -9.62 0.52 -0.51
C ASP A 76 -8.18 -0.01 -0.34
N GLU A 77 -8.05 -1.30 -0.06
CA GLU A 77 -6.75 -1.97 0.13
C GLU A 77 -6.54 -3.01 -0.96
N LEU A 78 -5.35 -3.05 -1.56
CA LEU A 78 -4.96 -4.11 -2.50
C LEU A 78 -3.56 -4.61 -2.17
N THR A 79 -3.43 -5.90 -1.86
CA THR A 79 -2.13 -6.52 -1.54
C THR A 79 -1.25 -6.63 -2.78
N LEU A 80 0.07 -6.38 -2.63
CA LEU A 80 1.02 -6.40 -3.76
C LEU A 80 0.99 -7.73 -4.56
N PRO A 81 0.93 -8.92 -3.93
CA PRO A 81 0.89 -10.19 -4.67
C PRO A 81 -0.43 -10.45 -5.42
N SER A 82 -1.48 -9.68 -5.09
CA SER A 82 -2.78 -9.80 -5.74
C SER A 82 -2.93 -8.85 -6.92
N ILE A 83 -1.93 -8.02 -7.22
CA ILE A 83 -1.94 -7.12 -8.38
C ILE A 83 -1.65 -7.94 -9.64
N GLU A 84 -2.63 -8.01 -10.55
CA GLU A 84 -2.49 -8.68 -11.84
C GLU A 84 -2.00 -7.74 -12.93
N GLY A 85 -2.33 -6.44 -12.82
CA GLY A 85 -1.86 -5.46 -13.79
C GLY A 85 -2.04 -4.00 -13.37
N ALA A 86 -1.28 -3.13 -14.00
CA ALA A 86 -1.33 -1.68 -13.81
C ALA A 86 -1.50 -0.97 -15.16
N GLU A 87 -2.51 -0.11 -15.26
CA GLU A 87 -2.87 0.63 -16.46
C GLU A 87 -2.70 2.13 -16.20
N VAL A 88 -1.92 2.82 -17.05
CA VAL A 88 -1.64 4.26 -16.93
C VAL A 88 -2.35 5.01 -18.05
N ASP A 89 -3.29 5.87 -17.67
CA ASP A 89 -3.99 6.76 -18.58
C ASP A 89 -3.35 8.16 -18.53
N GLN A 90 -2.53 8.46 -19.55
CA GLN A 90 -1.85 9.74 -19.67
C GLN A 90 -2.12 10.35 -21.05
N SER A 91 -2.83 11.48 -21.08
CA SER A 91 -3.05 12.25 -22.31
C SER A 91 -1.77 12.92 -22.79
N ILE A 92 -1.76 13.41 -24.04
CA ILE A 92 -0.61 14.12 -24.62
C ILE A 92 -0.21 15.32 -23.73
N ILE A 93 -1.20 16.11 -23.30
CA ILE A 93 -1.00 17.23 -22.37
C ILE A 93 -0.49 16.70 -21.02
N GLY A 94 -1.08 15.61 -20.52
CA GLY A 94 -0.61 14.95 -19.30
C GLY A 94 0.84 14.49 -19.37
N ARG A 95 1.35 14.12 -20.55
CA ARG A 95 2.76 13.72 -20.72
C ARG A 95 3.70 14.91 -20.63
N ILE A 96 3.33 16.04 -21.24
CA ILE A 96 4.11 17.29 -21.21
C ILE A 96 4.18 17.84 -19.78
N PHE A 97 3.05 17.89 -19.09
CA PHE A 97 2.94 18.43 -17.74
C PHE A 97 3.19 17.38 -16.64
N GLY A 98 3.46 16.13 -17.01
CA GLY A 98 3.75 15.06 -16.06
C GLY A 98 2.59 14.67 -15.14
N PHE A 99 1.33 14.70 -15.58
CA PHE A 99 0.18 14.19 -14.83
C PHE A 99 -0.58 13.10 -15.59
N GLY A 100 -1.28 12.23 -14.87
CA GLY A 100 -2.15 11.21 -15.47
C GLY A 100 -2.84 10.37 -14.40
N LYS A 101 -3.66 9.40 -14.81
CA LYS A 101 -4.37 8.49 -13.90
C LYS A 101 -3.70 7.12 -13.90
N LEU A 102 -3.88 6.39 -12.82
CA LEU A 102 -3.43 5.01 -12.66
C LEU A 102 -4.62 4.16 -12.23
N LYS A 103 -4.79 3.01 -12.86
CA LYS A 103 -5.75 1.98 -12.48
C LYS A 103 -4.98 0.69 -12.18
N LEU A 104 -5.19 0.11 -11.00
CA LEU A 104 -4.65 -1.20 -10.65
C LEU A 104 -5.76 -2.24 -10.74
N LYS A 105 -5.45 -3.37 -11.38
CA LYS A 105 -6.32 -4.55 -11.44
C LYS A 105 -5.77 -5.59 -10.48
N GLY A 106 -6.58 -5.96 -9.51
CA GLY A 106 -6.32 -7.04 -8.57
C GLY A 106 -6.95 -8.34 -9.04
N ARG A 107 -6.68 -9.43 -8.31
CA ARG A 107 -7.29 -10.74 -8.57
C ARG A 107 -8.81 -10.69 -8.55
N GLY A 108 -9.44 -11.25 -9.59
CA GLY A 108 -10.89 -11.27 -9.75
C GLY A 108 -11.45 -9.92 -10.22
N GLU A 109 -12.44 -9.37 -9.52
CA GLU A 109 -13.11 -8.10 -9.88
C GLU A 109 -12.59 -6.88 -9.09
N THR A 110 -11.50 -7.04 -8.33
CA THR A 110 -10.98 -5.93 -7.51
C THR A 110 -10.25 -4.91 -8.39
N VAL A 111 -10.80 -3.68 -8.50
CA VAL A 111 -10.19 -2.59 -9.25
C VAL A 111 -9.93 -1.39 -8.35
N LEU A 112 -8.70 -0.88 -8.38
CA LEU A 112 -8.28 0.27 -7.60
C LEU A 112 -8.03 1.47 -8.52
N ASP A 113 -8.97 2.42 -8.52
CA ASP A 113 -8.95 3.60 -9.36
C ASP A 113 -8.35 4.83 -8.66
N PHE A 114 -7.15 5.21 -9.09
CA PHE A 114 -6.48 6.38 -8.54
C PHE A 114 -6.92 7.67 -9.24
N PRO A 115 -7.07 8.77 -8.50
CA PRO A 115 -7.23 10.10 -9.08
C PRO A 115 -6.01 10.51 -9.90
N SER A 116 -6.14 11.61 -10.64
CA SER A 116 -5.01 12.20 -11.37
C SER A 116 -3.86 12.48 -10.42
N MET A 117 -2.69 11.93 -10.75
CA MET A 117 -1.47 12.01 -9.96
C MET A 117 -0.33 12.58 -10.80
N ALA A 118 0.65 13.18 -10.11
CA ALA A 118 1.89 13.59 -10.75
C ALA A 118 2.75 12.35 -11.04
N HIS A 119 3.26 12.28 -12.26
CA HIS A 119 4.15 11.24 -12.76
C HIS A 119 3.65 9.81 -12.48
N PRO A 120 2.50 9.38 -13.06
CA PRO A 120 1.92 8.05 -12.80
C PRO A 120 2.89 6.90 -13.12
N ASN A 121 3.77 7.08 -14.10
CA ASN A 121 4.79 6.09 -14.45
C ASN A 121 5.81 5.84 -13.33
N ARG A 122 6.18 6.88 -12.56
CA ARG A 122 7.09 6.72 -11.41
C ARG A 122 6.42 5.93 -10.30
N PHE A 123 5.14 6.21 -10.05
CA PHE A 123 4.37 5.49 -9.05
C PHE A 123 4.14 4.03 -9.45
N ARG A 124 3.83 3.76 -10.72
CA ARG A 124 3.79 2.40 -11.27
C ARG A 124 5.11 1.67 -11.08
N ALA A 125 6.23 2.30 -11.45
CA ALA A 125 7.56 1.70 -11.28
C ALA A 125 7.86 1.36 -9.82
N ALA A 126 7.50 2.23 -8.88
CA ALA A 126 7.67 1.98 -7.45
C ALA A 126 6.83 0.79 -6.94
N ILE A 127 5.62 0.59 -7.47
CA ILE A 127 4.78 -0.57 -7.14
C ILE A 127 5.43 -1.87 -7.65
N GLU A 128 5.90 -1.88 -8.90
CA GLU A 128 6.58 -3.05 -9.47
C GLU A 128 7.87 -3.38 -8.73
N GLU A 129 8.66 -2.37 -8.35
CA GLU A 129 9.85 -2.55 -7.54
C GLU A 129 9.52 -3.13 -6.15
N ALA A 130 8.49 -2.59 -5.48
CA ALA A 130 8.02 -3.11 -4.20
C ALA A 130 7.51 -4.56 -4.32
N ARG A 131 6.81 -4.88 -5.41
CA ARG A 131 6.36 -6.24 -5.73
C ARG A 131 7.53 -7.18 -5.93
N MET A 132 8.50 -6.82 -6.78
CA MET A 132 9.69 -7.64 -6.99
C MET A 132 10.47 -7.85 -5.69
N ARG A 133 10.62 -6.82 -4.85
CA ARG A 133 11.27 -6.96 -3.53
C ARG A 133 10.48 -7.86 -2.57
N ALA A 134 9.16 -7.86 -2.64
CA ALA A 134 8.30 -8.74 -1.85
C ALA A 134 8.35 -10.19 -2.34
N GLU A 135 8.46 -10.43 -3.65
CA GLU A 135 8.65 -11.76 -4.25
C GLU A 135 10.05 -12.32 -4.01
N VAL A 136 11.08 -11.46 -3.94
CA VAL A 136 12.48 -11.83 -3.66
C VAL A 136 12.76 -12.08 -2.19
N GLN A 137 11.89 -11.63 -1.27
CA GLN A 137 11.94 -12.12 0.11
C GLN A 137 11.49 -13.59 0.06
N PRO A 138 12.41 -14.56 0.20
CA PRO A 138 11.99 -15.94 0.28
C PRO A 138 11.05 -16.00 1.47
N VAL A 139 9.98 -16.78 1.34
CA VAL A 139 9.30 -17.31 2.51
C VAL A 139 10.43 -17.82 3.40
N VAL A 140 10.75 -17.09 4.47
CA VAL A 140 11.54 -17.63 5.55
C VAL A 140 10.60 -18.70 6.05
N VAL A 141 10.80 -19.92 5.56
CA VAL A 141 10.31 -21.12 6.20
C VAL A 141 11.05 -21.06 7.52
N GLU A 142 10.45 -20.36 8.49
CA GLU A 142 10.77 -20.56 9.88
C GLU A 142 10.72 -22.05 10.02
N GLN A 143 11.90 -22.66 10.18
CA GLN A 143 12.00 -24.10 10.28
C GLN A 143 11.07 -24.43 11.43
N VAL A 144 9.92 -25.02 11.10
CA VAL A 144 9.02 -25.54 12.12
C VAL A 144 9.82 -26.68 12.70
N GLU A 145 10.60 -26.36 13.73
CA GLU A 145 11.21 -27.36 14.58
C GLU A 145 10.05 -28.27 14.96
N PRO A 146 10.11 -29.56 14.58
CA PRO A 146 8.95 -30.44 14.66
C PRO A 146 8.43 -30.38 16.09
N GLN A 147 7.25 -29.78 16.26
CA GLN A 147 6.66 -29.69 17.59
C GLN A 147 6.56 -31.13 18.11
N PRO A 148 7.10 -31.42 19.30
CA PRO A 148 6.93 -32.72 19.89
C PRO A 148 5.42 -33.01 19.96
N PRO A 149 4.99 -34.23 19.62
CA PRO A 149 3.57 -34.53 19.43
C PRO A 149 2.76 -34.04 20.63
N LEU A 150 1.69 -33.28 20.35
CA LEU A 150 0.86 -32.56 21.32
C LEU A 150 0.23 -33.44 22.43
N HIS A 151 0.38 -34.76 22.33
CA HIS A 151 -0.12 -35.75 23.27
C HIS A 151 0.93 -36.81 23.64
N GLU A 152 2.23 -36.49 23.62
CA GLU A 152 3.22 -37.43 24.13
C GLU A 152 3.02 -37.62 25.64
N THR A 153 2.59 -38.82 26.03
CA THR A 153 2.43 -39.13 27.44
C THR A 153 3.80 -39.11 28.13
N ARG A 154 3.84 -38.80 29.43
CA ARG A 154 5.10 -38.76 30.20
C ARG A 154 5.91 -40.06 30.11
N GLY A 155 5.23 -41.19 29.85
CA GLY A 155 5.83 -42.50 29.62
C GLY A 155 6.53 -42.62 28.27
N GLU A 156 5.90 -42.16 27.20
CA GLU A 156 6.45 -42.17 25.84
C GLU A 156 7.68 -41.27 25.72
N ARG A 157 7.61 -40.07 26.32
CA ARG A 157 8.73 -39.13 26.37
C ARG A 157 9.98 -39.72 27.03
N LYS A 158 9.79 -40.49 28.11
CA LYS A 158 10.91 -41.19 28.80
C LYS A 158 11.52 -42.31 27.95
N ARG A 159 10.71 -43.03 27.17
CA ARG A 159 11.17 -44.12 26.30
C ARG A 159 11.99 -43.58 25.14
N ARG A 160 11.53 -42.47 24.53
CA ARG A 160 12.24 -41.78 23.44
C ARG A 160 13.62 -41.30 23.88
N LEU A 161 13.69 -40.60 25.02
CA LEU A 161 14.96 -40.12 25.60
C LEU A 161 15.91 -41.24 26.08
N LYS A 162 15.41 -42.46 26.28
CA LYS A 162 16.25 -43.63 26.62
C LYS A 162 16.78 -44.31 25.35
N ALA A 163 16.00 -44.33 24.28
CA ALA A 163 16.42 -44.84 22.98
C ALA A 163 17.50 -43.95 22.35
N GLU A 164 17.30 -42.62 22.33
CA GLU A 164 18.30 -41.66 21.82
C GLU A 164 19.65 -41.79 22.55
N ARG A 165 19.63 -41.89 23.89
CA ARG A 165 20.85 -42.08 24.69
C ARG A 165 21.53 -43.44 24.50
N HIS A 166 20.80 -44.44 24.01
CA HIS A 166 21.38 -45.75 23.72
C HIS A 166 22.01 -45.77 22.33
N ASP A 167 21.43 -45.06 21.36
CA ASP A 167 22.00 -44.91 20.02
C ASP A 167 23.26 -44.02 20.04
N GLU A 168 23.29 -42.95 20.83
CA GLU A 168 24.51 -42.15 21.04
C GLU A 168 25.66 -42.98 21.66
N ARG A 169 25.34 -43.96 22.51
CA ARG A 169 26.33 -44.87 23.10
C ARG A 169 26.80 -45.97 22.15
N ARG A 170 26.13 -46.18 21.01
CA ARG A 170 26.54 -47.14 19.97
C ARG A 170 27.39 -46.49 18.87
N LEU A 171 27.40 -45.17 18.79
CA LEU A 171 28.17 -44.38 17.83
C LEU A 171 29.57 -43.99 18.36
N HIS A 172 29.86 -44.32 19.62
CA HIS A 172 31.17 -44.21 20.27
C HIS A 172 31.71 -45.59 20.61
#